data_AF-A0A848UWJ4-F1
#
_entry.id   AF-A0A848UWJ4-F1
#
_cell.length_a   1.000
_cell.length_b   1.000
_cell.length_c   1.000
_cell.angle_alpha   90.00
_cell.angle_beta   90.00
_cell.angle_gamma   90.00
#
_symmetry.space_group_name_H-M   'P 1'
#
loop_
_entity.id
_entity.type
_entity.pdbx_description
1 polymer ?
#
loop_
_entity_poly.entity_id
_entity_poly.type
_entity_poly.pdbx_seq_one_letter_code
_entity_poly.pdbx_strand_id
1 'polypeptide(L)' 'PKDHPEIDLLRYKSFLAVHDLSEKQIVEDDFEKHCLKVFKALKPFDDYLNKAQE' A
#
# COMPACT_ATOMS: atom_id res chain seq x y z
N PRO A 1 5.62 23.65 14.75
CA PRO A 1 4.76 23.86 15.95
C PRO A 1 4.33 22.51 16.52
N LYS A 2 4.25 22.35 17.85
CA LYS A 2 3.92 21.04 18.47
C LYS A 2 2.48 20.58 18.18
N ASP A 3 1.57 21.50 17.91
CA ASP A 3 0.14 21.24 17.70
C ASP A 3 -0.26 21.23 16.22
N HIS A 4 0.65 20.88 15.31
CA HIS A 4 0.29 20.77 13.89
C HIS A 4 -0.66 19.57 13.71
N PRO A 5 -1.84 19.74 13.07
CA PRO A 5 -2.88 18.70 13.00
C PRO A 5 -2.41 17.39 12.36
N GLU A 6 -1.35 17.47 11.56
CA GLU A 6 -0.81 16.35 10.77
C GLU A 6 0.59 15.92 11.23
N ILE A 7 1.04 16.34 12.42
CA ILE A 7 2.40 16.04 12.91
C ILE A 7 2.70 14.53 12.95
N ASP A 8 1.67 13.71 13.16
CA ASP A 8 1.77 12.24 13.18
C ASP A 8 2.13 11.64 11.82
N LEU A 9 1.88 12.35 10.70
CA LEU A 9 2.24 11.87 9.37
C LEU A 9 3.77 11.68 9.22
N LEU A 10 4.56 12.46 9.95
CA LEU A 10 6.03 12.38 9.95
C LEU A 10 6.57 11.06 10.52
N ARG A 11 5.72 10.26 11.17
CA ARG A 11 6.08 8.94 11.70
C ARG A 11 6.13 7.87 10.62
N TYR A 12 5.44 8.06 9.50
CA TYR A 12 5.39 7.11 8.39
C TYR A 12 6.58 7.31 7.45
N LYS A 13 7.76 6.80 7.86
CA LYS A 13 9.02 6.90 7.08
C LYS A 13 9.24 5.74 6.11
N SER A 14 8.36 4.73 6.13
CA SER A 14 8.45 3.59 5.25
C SER A 14 7.78 3.90 3.91
N PHE A 15 8.51 3.65 2.83
CA PHE A 15 7.98 3.67 1.47
C PHE A 15 7.45 2.31 1.02
N LEU A 16 7.34 1.35 1.95
CA LEU A 16 6.90 -0.01 1.68
C LEU A 16 5.44 -0.20 2.09
N ALA A 17 4.64 -0.73 1.17
CA ALA A 17 3.31 -1.27 1.44
C ALA A 17 3.36 -2.80 1.32
N VAL A 18 2.78 -3.51 2.30
CA VAL A 18 2.74 -4.97 2.35
C VAL A 18 1.29 -5.42 2.52
N HIS A 19 0.89 -6.43 1.76
CA HIS A 19 -0.40 -7.10 1.90
C HIS A 19 -0.13 -8.59 2.11
N ASP A 20 -0.27 -9.05 3.36
CA ASP A 20 -0.04 -10.44 3.71
C ASP A 20 -1.15 -11.34 3.16
N LEU A 21 -0.76 -12.53 2.71
CA LEU A 21 -1.64 -13.54 2.15
C LEU A 21 -1.52 -14.83 2.95
N SER A 22 -2.66 -15.41 3.30
CA SER A 22 -2.70 -16.75 3.90
C SER A 22 -2.65 -17.83 2.82
N GLU A 23 -2.18 -19.03 3.18
CA GLU A 23 -2.19 -20.20 2.28
C GLU A 23 -3.60 -20.49 1.73
N LYS A 24 -4.63 -20.32 2.55
CA LYS A 24 -6.03 -20.49 2.15
C LYS A 24 -6.40 -19.55 1.00
N GLN A 25 -6.04 -18.27 1.11
CA GLN A 25 -6.35 -17.28 0.07
C GLN A 25 -5.62 -17.58 -1.24
N ILE A 26 -4.44 -18.19 -1.17
CA ILE A 26 -3.64 -18.52 -2.36
C ILE A 26 -4.29 -19.66 -3.17
N VAL A 27 -4.94 -20.62 -2.49
CA VAL A 27 -5.58 -21.77 -3.13
C VAL A 27 -7.05 -21.56 -3.49
N GLU A 28 -7.63 -20.41 -3.15
CA GLU A 28 -9.01 -20.06 -3.52
C GLU A 28 -9.13 -19.80 -5.03
N ASP A 29 -10.23 -20.26 -5.63
CA ASP A 29 -10.48 -20.16 -7.07
C ASP A 29 -10.51 -18.71 -7.59
N ASP A 30 -10.71 -17.73 -6.72
CA ASP A 30 -10.76 -16.30 -7.04
C ASP A 30 -9.49 -15.53 -6.65
N PHE A 31 -8.40 -16.23 -6.32
CA PHE A 31 -7.12 -15.61 -5.94
C PHE A 31 -6.64 -14.54 -6.94
N GLU A 32 -6.77 -14.80 -8.24
CA GLU A 32 -6.40 -13.82 -9.27
C GLU A 32 -7.19 -12.51 -9.14
N LYS A 33 -8.50 -12.59 -8.88
CA LYS A 33 -9.35 -11.41 -8.68
C LYS A 33 -8.95 -10.66 -7.42
N HIS A 34 -8.59 -11.39 -6.37
CA HIS A 34 -8.06 -10.80 -5.15
C HIS A 34 -6.74 -10.06 -5.41
N CYS A 35 -5.78 -10.67 -6.11
CA CYS A 35 -4.53 -10.01 -6.52
C CYS A 35 -4.82 -8.73 -7.32
N LEU A 36 -5.67 -8.80 -8.35
CA LEU A 36 -6.03 -7.65 -9.17
C LEU A 36 -6.61 -6.50 -8.33
N LYS A 37 -7.44 -6.83 -7.33
CA LYS A 37 -8.00 -5.84 -6.41
C LYS A 37 -6.90 -5.18 -5.57
N VAL A 38 -6.00 -5.96 -4.99
CA VAL A 38 -4.90 -5.45 -4.14
C VAL A 38 -3.95 -4.59 -4.98
N PHE A 39 -3.51 -5.05 -6.15
CA PHE A 39 -2.61 -4.27 -7.01
C PHE A 39 -3.24 -2.95 -7.49
N LYS A 40 -4.54 -2.94 -7.81
CA LYS A 40 -5.25 -1.69 -8.16
C LYS A 40 -5.27 -0.70 -6.99
N ALA A 41 -5.38 -1.19 -5.75
CA ALA A 41 -5.33 -0.34 -4.57
C ALA A 41 -3.91 0.20 -4.29
N LEU A 42 -2.86 -0.58 -4.60
CA LEU A 42 -1.46 -0.18 -4.41
C LEU A 42 -0.95 0.78 -5.50
N LYS A 43 -1.48 0.69 -6.73
CA LYS A 43 -0.99 1.46 -7.89
C LYS A 43 -0.91 2.99 -7.66
N PRO A 44 -1.89 3.67 -7.03
CA PRO A 44 -1.79 5.11 -6.79
C PRO A 44 -0.66 5.50 -5.83
N PHE A 45 -0.37 4.63 -4.86
CA PHE A 45 0.74 4.84 -3.93
C PHE A 45 2.07 4.71 -4.65
N ASP A 46 2.24 3.66 -5.45
CA ASP A 46 3.42 3.47 -6.31
C ASP A 46 3.62 4.64 -7.28
N ASP A 47 2.55 5.10 -7.94
CA ASP A 47 2.59 6.27 -8.84
C ASP A 47 3.01 7.55 -8.14
N TYR A 48 2.56 7.77 -6.91
CA TYR A 48 2.97 8.92 -6.11
C TYR A 48 4.46 8.89 -5.80
N LEU A 49 4.98 7.71 -5.41
CA LEU A 49 6.40 7.55 -5.09
C LEU A 49 7.28 7.73 -6.33
N ASN A 50 6.91 7.15 -7.47
CA ASN A 50 7.66 7.27 -8.72
C ASN A 50 7.74 8.73 -9.19
N LYS A 51 6.66 9.52 -9.04
CA LYS A 51 6.68 10.95 -9.36
C LYS A 51 7.59 11.78 -8.47
N ALA A 52 7.84 11.35 -7.23
CA ALA A 52 8.72 12.06 -6.31
C ALA A 52 10.22 11.78 -6.57
N GLN A 53 10.54 10.83 -7.46
CA GLN A 53 11.91 10.50 -7.86
C GLN A 53 12.41 11.28 -9.08
N GLU A 54 11.50 11.91 -9.85
CA GLU A 54 11.82 12.83 -10.95
C GLU A 54 12.18 14.24 -10.43
#